data_AF-F0YDN9-F1
#
_entry.id   AF-F0YDN9-F1
#
_cell.length_a   1.000
_cell.length_b   1.000
_cell.length_c   1.000
_cell.angle_alpha   90.00
_cell.angle_beta   90.00
_cell.angle_gamma   90.00
#
_symmetry.space_group_name_H-M   'P 1'
#
loop_
_entity.id
_entity.type
_entity.pdbx_description
1 polymer ?
#
loop_
_entity_poly.entity_id
_entity_poly.type
_entity_poly.pdbx_seq_one_letter_code
_entity_poly.pdbx_strand_id
1 'polypeptide(L)'
;MVVASFLVEYLRVSWVQGAAWFEETLVDMDPAINAMMWQNAGRSGIDQWNFVMSPENASQDPTGKFTLRYVPELAGLPTKHLHRPWTAPAAALAKAGVALGETYPLRVVDLAAERALSTAAVLAMRARHPRRNDAGGYDVVELPGGATTRVFTKREYRLPADDDAGRKRATPAKKGRVAKRRR
;
A
#
# COMPACT_ATOMS: atom_id res chain seq x y z
N MET A 1 10.71 -2.69 -3.94
CA MET A 1 9.70 -1.94 -3.15
C MET A 1 8.32 -2.59 -3.09
N VAL A 2 7.71 -3.09 -4.18
CA VAL A 2 6.35 -3.70 -4.14
C VAL A 2 6.24 -4.84 -3.11
N VAL A 3 7.16 -5.82 -3.15
CA VAL A 3 7.17 -6.96 -2.23
C VAL A 3 7.35 -6.52 -0.77
N ALA A 4 8.31 -5.64 -0.49
CA ALA A 4 8.53 -5.11 0.86
C ALA A 4 7.30 -4.34 1.38
N SER A 5 6.65 -3.53 0.53
CA SER A 5 5.41 -2.82 0.89
C SER A 5 4.27 -3.82 1.16
N PHE A 6 4.16 -4.88 0.36
CA PHE A 6 3.18 -5.94 0.58
C PHE A 6 3.37 -6.63 1.94
N LEU A 7 4.60 -7.05 2.24
CA LEU A 7 4.93 -7.72 3.49
C LEU A 7 4.66 -6.84 4.72
N VAL A 8 5.10 -5.57 4.69
CA VAL A 8 4.98 -4.68 5.84
C VAL A 8 3.59 -4.08 5.97
N GLU A 9 3.04 -3.50 4.89
CA GLU A 9 1.79 -2.73 4.99
C GLU A 9 0.52 -3.58 4.86
N TYR A 10 0.59 -4.73 4.22
CA TYR A 10 -0.59 -5.57 3.99
C TYR A 10 -0.55 -6.86 4.80
N LEU A 11 0.62 -7.45 5.02
CA LEU A 11 0.76 -8.65 5.85
C LEU A 11 1.22 -8.35 7.29
N ARG A 12 1.59 -7.10 7.59
CA ARG A 12 2.08 -6.66 8.92
C ARG A 12 3.30 -7.44 9.42
N VAL A 13 4.11 -7.94 8.50
CA VAL A 13 5.41 -8.56 8.78
C VAL A 13 6.40 -7.46 9.16
N SER A 14 7.23 -7.71 10.17
CA SER A 14 8.28 -6.79 10.55
C SER A 14 9.26 -6.59 9.40
N TRP A 15 9.57 -5.34 9.06
CA TRP A 15 10.55 -5.03 8.02
C TRP A 15 11.93 -5.62 8.32
N VAL A 16 12.28 -5.82 9.60
CA VAL A 16 13.55 -6.44 10.03
C VAL A 16 13.62 -7.90 9.58
N GLN A 17 12.51 -8.64 9.63
CA GLN A 17 12.46 -10.02 9.15
C GLN A 17 12.59 -10.09 7.63
N GLY A 18 11.96 -9.14 6.92
CA GLY A 18 12.13 -9.02 5.48
C GLY A 18 13.57 -8.68 5.09
N ALA A 19 14.22 -7.77 5.83
CA ALA A 19 15.62 -7.43 5.64
C ALA A 19 16.55 -8.63 5.81
N ALA A 20 16.36 -9.41 6.87
CA ALA A 20 17.15 -10.62 7.13
C ALA A 20 16.99 -11.68 6.03
N TRP A 21 15.76 -11.91 5.54
CA TRP A 21 15.54 -12.84 4.42
C TRP A 21 16.26 -12.37 3.15
N PHE A 22 16.17 -11.08 2.83
CA PHE A 22 16.81 -10.53 1.62
C PHE A 22 18.34 -10.49 1.75
N GLU A 23 18.86 -10.37 2.96
CA GLU A 23 20.30 -10.47 3.24
C GLU A 23 20.86 -11.85 2.83
N GLU A 24 20.09 -12.92 3.04
CA GLU A 24 20.52 -14.28 2.70
C GLU A 24 20.20 -14.69 1.25
N THR A 25 19.26 -14.03 0.59
CA THR A 25 18.71 -14.49 -0.69
C THR A 25 19.02 -13.62 -1.91
N LEU A 26 19.46 -12.37 -1.70
CA LEU A 26 19.85 -11.51 -2.80
C LEU A 26 21.28 -11.82 -3.25
N VAL A 27 21.46 -11.99 -4.56
CA VAL A 27 22.80 -12.15 -5.17
C VAL A 27 23.60 -10.86 -5.15
N ASP A 28 22.91 -9.71 -5.21
CA ASP A 28 23.44 -8.36 -5.21
C ASP A 28 23.30 -7.69 -3.84
N MET A 29 23.27 -8.50 -2.78
CA MET A 29 23.11 -8.01 -1.43
C MET A 29 24.22 -7.02 -1.07
N ASP A 30 23.81 -5.80 -0.73
CA ASP A 30 24.64 -4.81 -0.07
C ASP A 30 23.99 -4.45 1.28
N PRO A 31 24.73 -4.54 2.40
CA PRO A 31 24.15 -4.38 3.73
C PRO A 31 23.62 -2.95 3.97
N ALA A 32 24.26 -1.93 3.38
CA ALA A 32 23.82 -0.55 3.53
C ALA A 32 22.53 -0.27 2.74
N ILE A 33 22.48 -0.73 1.48
CA ILE A 33 21.31 -0.58 0.61
C ILE A 33 20.13 -1.39 1.18
N ASN A 34 20.35 -2.64 1.60
CA ASN A 34 19.30 -3.50 2.16
C ASN A 34 18.68 -2.85 3.40
N ALA A 35 19.50 -2.44 4.38
CA ALA A 35 19.02 -1.80 5.58
C ALA A 35 18.23 -0.52 5.29
N MET A 36 18.75 0.36 4.42
CA MET A 36 18.09 1.62 4.08
C MET A 36 16.73 1.39 3.39
N MET A 37 16.66 0.48 2.41
CA MET A 37 15.42 0.23 1.66
C MET A 37 14.33 -0.44 2.52
N TRP A 38 14.72 -1.31 3.46
CA TRP A 38 13.77 -1.94 4.37
C TRP A 38 13.27 -1.00 5.47
N GLN A 39 14.11 -0.08 5.95
CA GLN A 39 13.65 1.00 6.83
C GLN A 39 12.59 1.87 6.16
N ASN A 40 12.68 2.06 4.83
CA ASN A 40 11.67 2.81 4.08
C ASN A 40 10.34 2.08 4.02
N ALA A 41 10.36 0.76 3.76
CA ALA A 41 9.15 -0.07 3.88
C ALA A 41 8.58 -0.05 5.32
N GLY A 42 9.46 -0.05 6.33
CA GLY A 42 9.14 0.05 7.75
C GLY A 42 8.68 1.43 8.23
N ARG A 43 8.72 2.47 7.38
CA ARG A 43 8.44 3.87 7.73
C ARG A 43 9.32 4.39 8.88
N SER A 44 10.52 3.85 9.02
CA SER A 44 11.51 4.20 10.05
C SER A 44 12.81 4.75 9.48
N GLY A 45 12.90 4.88 8.15
CA GLY A 45 14.07 5.40 7.45
C GLY A 45 14.27 6.89 7.62
N ILE A 46 15.45 7.35 7.18
CA ILE A 46 15.86 8.76 7.23
C ILE A 46 15.10 9.63 6.22
N ASP A 47 14.65 9.04 5.10
CA ASP A 47 13.81 9.70 4.11
C ASP A 47 12.34 9.38 4.33
N GLN A 48 11.49 10.38 4.11
CA GLN A 48 10.05 10.23 4.26
C GLN A 48 9.44 9.52 3.05
N TRP A 49 9.67 8.21 2.97
CA TRP A 49 9.02 7.38 1.95
C TRP A 49 7.53 7.17 2.28
N ASN A 50 6.72 8.15 1.90
CA ASN A 50 5.28 8.17 2.19
C ASN A 50 4.43 7.55 1.07
N PHE A 51 5.00 6.79 0.13
CA PHE A 51 4.28 6.18 -0.99
C PHE A 51 4.14 4.67 -0.81
N VAL A 52 2.91 4.19 -1.01
CA VAL A 52 2.59 2.76 -0.99
C VAL A 52 2.47 2.30 -2.42
N MET A 53 3.18 1.24 -2.77
CA MET A 53 3.00 0.58 -4.05
C MET A 53 1.93 -0.48 -3.92
N SER A 54 0.85 -0.34 -4.67
CA SER A 54 -0.18 -1.38 -4.75
C SER A 54 0.38 -2.60 -5.48
N PRO A 55 0.23 -3.83 -4.94
CA PRO A 55 0.63 -5.05 -5.64
C PRO A 55 -0.23 -5.35 -6.88
N GLU A 56 -1.39 -4.71 -7.02
CA GLU A 56 -2.30 -4.86 -8.18
C GLU A 56 -1.99 -3.89 -9.32
N ASN A 57 -0.99 -3.01 -9.18
CA ASN A 57 -0.70 -1.98 -10.16
C ASN A 57 0.07 -2.54 -11.37
N ALA A 58 -0.62 -2.58 -12.52
CA ALA A 58 -0.06 -3.01 -13.79
C ALA A 58 1.03 -2.08 -14.35
N SER A 59 1.20 -0.84 -13.85
CA SER A 59 2.12 0.13 -14.45
C SER A 59 3.59 -0.30 -14.38
N GLN A 60 3.94 -1.21 -13.47
CA GLN A 60 5.29 -1.77 -13.35
C GLN A 60 5.55 -2.91 -14.35
N ASP A 61 4.48 -3.54 -14.88
CA ASP A 61 4.56 -4.57 -15.92
C ASP A 61 3.37 -4.44 -16.90
N PRO A 62 3.33 -3.39 -17.74
CA PRO A 62 2.18 -3.10 -18.59
C PRO A 62 1.89 -4.20 -19.63
N THR A 63 2.93 -4.94 -20.01
CA THR A 63 2.83 -6.03 -21.00
C THR A 63 2.50 -7.38 -20.38
N GLY A 64 2.67 -7.53 -19.06
CA GLY A 64 2.56 -8.81 -18.37
C GLY A 64 3.77 -9.74 -18.57
N LYS A 65 4.80 -9.32 -19.32
CA LYS A 65 5.94 -10.18 -19.66
C LYS A 65 6.69 -10.67 -18.43
N PHE A 66 6.85 -9.81 -17.42
CA PHE A 66 7.50 -10.21 -16.17
C PHE A 66 6.64 -11.23 -15.44
N THR A 67 5.35 -10.94 -15.28
CA THR A 67 4.38 -11.81 -14.60
C THR A 67 4.31 -13.18 -15.26
N LEU A 68 4.18 -13.23 -16.58
CA LEU A 68 4.09 -14.50 -17.33
C LEU A 68 5.36 -15.33 -17.30
N ARG A 69 6.53 -14.70 -17.12
CA ARG A 69 7.79 -15.43 -16.96
C ARG A 69 7.86 -16.17 -15.63
N TYR A 70 7.37 -15.57 -14.55
CA TYR A 70 7.51 -16.10 -13.19
C TYR A 70 6.23 -16.76 -12.64
N VAL A 71 5.09 -16.56 -13.31
CA VAL A 71 3.77 -17.11 -12.95
C VAL A 71 3.14 -17.74 -14.21
N PRO A 72 3.75 -18.81 -14.76
CA PRO A 72 3.35 -19.39 -16.04
C PRO A 72 1.94 -20.00 -16.03
N GLU A 73 1.40 -20.35 -14.86
CA GLU A 73 0.02 -20.81 -14.70
C GLU A 73 -1.03 -19.77 -15.16
N LEU A 74 -0.66 -18.49 -15.25
CA LEU A 74 -1.51 -17.43 -15.78
C LEU A 74 -1.33 -17.16 -17.29
N ALA A 75 -0.49 -17.92 -18.00
CA ALA A 75 -0.15 -17.67 -19.42
C ALA A 75 -1.35 -17.62 -20.37
N GLY A 76 -2.44 -18.32 -20.05
CA GLY A 76 -3.66 -18.30 -20.85
C GLY A 76 -4.55 -17.07 -20.63
N LEU A 77 -4.28 -16.25 -19.62
CA LEU A 77 -5.11 -15.09 -19.29
C LEU A 77 -4.77 -13.86 -20.14
N PRO A 78 -5.78 -13.11 -20.62
CA PRO A 78 -5.54 -11.83 -21.27
C PRO A 78 -4.80 -10.85 -20.34
N THR A 79 -3.87 -10.06 -20.89
CA THR A 79 -3.02 -9.11 -20.12
C THR A 79 -3.80 -8.22 -19.16
N LYS A 80 -4.99 -7.77 -19.55
CA LYS A 80 -5.88 -6.94 -18.71
C LYS A 80 -6.30 -7.57 -17.38
N HIS A 81 -6.17 -8.90 -17.25
CA HIS A 81 -6.53 -9.66 -16.05
C HIS A 81 -5.33 -10.24 -15.31
N LEU A 82 -4.11 -10.18 -15.87
CA LEU A 82 -2.92 -10.83 -15.28
C LEU A 82 -2.60 -10.34 -13.86
N HIS A 83 -2.71 -9.04 -13.63
CA HIS A 83 -2.41 -8.44 -12.32
C HIS A 83 -3.57 -8.54 -11.32
N ARG A 84 -4.74 -8.98 -11.78
CA ARG A 84 -5.98 -9.11 -10.97
C ARG A 84 -6.82 -10.31 -11.45
N PRO A 85 -6.30 -11.55 -11.41
CA PRO A 85 -6.96 -12.71 -12.01
C PRO A 85 -8.34 -13.00 -11.41
N TRP A 86 -8.56 -12.69 -10.13
CA TRP A 86 -9.87 -12.78 -9.46
C TRP A 86 -10.96 -11.86 -10.02
N THR A 87 -10.60 -10.89 -10.87
CA THR A 87 -11.57 -10.02 -11.58
C THR A 87 -11.92 -10.52 -12.97
N ALA A 88 -11.26 -11.59 -13.43
CA ALA A 88 -11.52 -12.15 -14.76
C ALA A 88 -12.89 -12.84 -14.80
N PRO A 89 -13.62 -12.76 -15.93
CA PRO A 89 -14.82 -13.55 -16.13
C PRO A 89 -14.53 -15.05 -16.00
N ALA A 90 -15.47 -15.83 -15.43
CA ALA A 90 -15.32 -17.27 -15.26
C ALA A 90 -14.97 -18.00 -16.56
N ALA A 91 -15.53 -17.58 -17.70
CA ALA A 91 -15.20 -18.14 -19.01
C ALA A 91 -13.74 -17.88 -19.44
N ALA A 92 -13.17 -16.74 -19.07
CA ALA A 92 -11.77 -16.42 -19.37
C ALA A 92 -10.83 -17.24 -18.50
N LEU A 93 -11.16 -17.41 -17.21
CA LEU A 93 -10.43 -18.29 -16.29
C LEU A 93 -10.45 -19.75 -16.77
N ALA A 94 -11.63 -20.27 -17.11
CA ALA A 94 -11.79 -21.62 -17.62
C ALA A 94 -11.01 -21.86 -18.91
N LYS A 95 -11.08 -20.93 -19.88
CA LYS A 95 -10.30 -21.01 -21.13
C LYS A 95 -8.79 -20.99 -20.88
N ALA A 96 -8.35 -20.29 -19.84
CA ALA A 96 -6.94 -20.21 -19.45
C ALA A 96 -6.47 -21.38 -18.57
N GLY A 97 -7.36 -22.29 -18.15
CA GLY A 97 -7.03 -23.36 -17.20
C GLY A 97 -6.77 -22.86 -15.77
N VAL A 98 -7.26 -21.68 -15.41
CA VAL A 98 -7.06 -21.08 -14.08
C VAL A 98 -8.26 -21.36 -13.18
N ALA A 99 -8.04 -22.11 -12.10
CA ALA A 99 -8.98 -22.35 -11.02
C ALA A 99 -8.46 -21.68 -9.75
N LEU A 100 -9.16 -20.62 -9.31
CA LEU A 100 -8.76 -19.86 -8.12
C LEU A 100 -8.94 -20.70 -6.85
N GLY A 101 -7.89 -20.81 -6.05
CA GLY A 101 -7.80 -21.70 -4.90
C GLY A 101 -7.18 -23.06 -5.20
N GLU A 102 -6.97 -23.40 -6.48
CA GLU A 102 -6.42 -24.69 -6.90
C GLU A 102 -5.16 -24.52 -7.75
N THR A 103 -5.29 -24.02 -8.98
CA THR A 103 -4.14 -23.80 -9.89
C THR A 103 -3.50 -22.43 -9.72
N TYR A 104 -4.23 -21.48 -9.13
CA TYR A 104 -3.71 -20.18 -8.70
C TYR A 104 -4.36 -19.79 -7.37
N PRO A 105 -3.61 -19.31 -6.36
CA PRO A 105 -4.17 -19.10 -5.02
C PRO A 105 -5.25 -18.02 -4.97
N LEU A 106 -6.14 -18.14 -4.00
CA LEU A 106 -6.99 -17.02 -3.57
C LEU A 106 -6.13 -15.94 -2.91
N ARG A 107 -6.61 -14.70 -2.93
CA ARG A 107 -5.94 -13.60 -2.24
C ARG A 107 -5.87 -13.88 -0.74
N VAL A 108 -4.68 -13.71 -0.16
CA VAL A 108 -4.44 -13.95 1.27
C VAL A 108 -5.04 -12.86 2.16
N VAL A 109 -5.22 -11.65 1.65
CA VAL A 109 -5.77 -10.50 2.39
C VAL A 109 -6.64 -9.61 1.51
N ASP A 110 -7.52 -8.83 2.13
CA ASP A 110 -8.18 -7.68 1.49
C ASP A 110 -7.28 -6.45 1.58
N LEU A 111 -6.79 -5.99 0.42
CA LEU A 111 -5.84 -4.88 0.38
C LEU A 111 -6.42 -3.56 0.91
N ALA A 112 -7.71 -3.29 0.72
CA ALA A 112 -8.31 -2.05 1.17
C ALA A 112 -8.48 -2.05 2.70
N ALA A 113 -8.89 -3.19 3.25
CA ALA A 113 -9.02 -3.37 4.70
C ALA A 113 -7.65 -3.26 5.38
N GLU A 114 -6.63 -3.99 4.90
CA GLU A 114 -5.30 -3.95 5.50
C GLU A 114 -4.64 -2.57 5.37
N ARG A 115 -4.87 -1.87 4.25
CA ARG A 115 -4.40 -0.49 4.10
C ARG A 115 -5.01 0.46 5.13
N ALA A 116 -6.29 0.29 5.45
CA ALA A 116 -6.97 1.08 6.48
C ALA A 116 -6.41 0.77 7.88
N LEU A 117 -6.18 -0.51 8.19
CA LEU A 117 -5.58 -0.95 9.45
C LEU A 117 -4.15 -0.41 9.63
N SER A 118 -3.31 -0.52 8.60
CA SER A 118 -1.94 0.00 8.64
C SER A 118 -1.89 1.51 8.79
N THR A 119 -2.79 2.24 8.13
CA THR A 119 -2.91 3.70 8.33
C THR A 119 -3.35 4.03 9.75
N ALA A 120 -4.34 3.32 10.29
CA ALA A 120 -4.80 3.51 11.66
C ALA A 120 -3.70 3.21 12.69
N ALA A 121 -2.87 2.18 12.47
CA ALA A 121 -1.75 1.85 13.35
C ALA A 121 -0.69 2.98 13.37
N VAL A 122 -0.37 3.56 12.21
CA VAL A 122 0.54 4.71 12.12
C VAL A 122 -0.03 5.92 12.88
N LEU A 123 -1.32 6.22 12.70
CA LEU A 123 -1.98 7.31 13.42
C LEU A 123 -2.03 7.07 14.93
N ALA A 124 -2.29 5.84 15.36
CA ALA A 124 -2.29 5.47 16.77
C ALA A 124 -0.90 5.62 17.40
N MET A 125 0.17 5.27 16.68
CA MET A 125 1.54 5.52 17.11
C MET A 125 1.80 7.03 17.27
N ARG A 126 1.44 7.84 16.26
CA ARG A 126 1.60 9.30 16.32
C ARG A 126 0.85 9.94 17.49
N ALA A 127 -0.37 9.49 17.75
CA ALA A 127 -1.18 9.98 18.87
C ALA A 127 -0.54 9.71 20.24
N ARG A 128 0.28 8.64 20.38
CA ARG A 128 1.05 8.36 21.60
C ARG A 128 2.29 9.24 21.75
N HIS A 129 2.70 9.95 20.69
CA HIS A 129 3.89 10.79 20.64
C HIS A 129 3.57 12.22 20.15
N PRO A 130 2.68 12.96 20.84
CA PRO A 130 2.16 14.23 20.34
C PRO A 130 3.24 15.31 20.09
N ARG A 131 4.39 15.23 20.77
CA ARG A 131 5.52 16.16 20.55
C ARG A 131 6.16 16.02 19.16
N ARG A 132 5.92 14.91 18.46
CA ARG A 132 6.44 14.66 17.10
C ARG A 132 5.54 15.23 16.01
N ASN A 133 4.40 15.81 16.37
CA ASN A 133 3.46 16.39 15.43
C ASN A 133 3.10 17.82 15.84
N ASP A 134 2.84 18.68 14.85
CA ASP A 134 2.30 20.02 15.13
C ASP A 134 0.76 20.03 15.18
N ALA A 135 0.17 21.20 15.46
CA ALA A 135 -1.28 21.38 15.52
C ALA A 135 -2.01 21.08 14.19
N GLY A 136 -1.29 21.10 13.06
CA GLY A 136 -1.82 20.72 11.75
C GLY A 136 -1.68 19.22 11.43
N GLY A 137 -1.17 18.44 12.38
CA GLY A 137 -0.91 17.01 12.25
C GLY A 137 0.31 16.67 11.39
N TYR A 138 1.15 17.64 11.02
CA TYR A 138 2.40 17.39 10.30
C TYR A 138 3.44 16.80 11.24
N ASP A 139 4.25 15.88 10.75
CA ASP A 139 5.47 15.45 11.45
C ASP A 139 6.44 16.61 11.56
N VAL A 140 7.07 16.76 12.72
CA VAL A 140 8.12 17.75 12.96
C VAL A 140 9.43 17.08 13.36
N VAL A 141 10.53 17.70 12.94
CA VAL A 141 11.89 17.34 13.37
C VAL A 141 12.52 18.52 14.11
N GLU A 142 13.27 18.21 15.15
CA GLU A 142 14.08 19.17 15.88
C GLU A 142 15.39 19.41 15.12
N LEU A 143 15.72 20.68 14.94
CA LEU A 143 16.96 21.15 14.32
C LEU A 143 18.00 21.42 15.41
N PRO A 144 19.30 21.44 15.04
CA PRO A 144 20.34 21.95 15.93
C PRO A 144 19.96 23.36 16.44
N GLY A 145 20.01 23.56 17.75
CA GLY A 145 19.58 24.81 18.40
C GLY A 145 18.13 24.81 18.92
N GLY A 146 17.40 23.69 18.81
CA GLY A 146 16.10 23.49 19.45
C GLY A 146 14.89 24.04 18.69
N ALA A 147 15.11 24.62 17.50
CA ALA A 147 14.03 24.96 16.59
C ALA A 147 13.38 23.70 16.01
N THR A 148 12.12 23.76 15.60
CA THR A 148 11.43 22.66 14.92
C THR A 148 11.06 23.04 13.49
N THR A 149 11.14 22.09 12.56
CA THR A 149 10.61 22.27 11.20
C THR A 149 9.65 21.15 10.82
N ARG A 150 8.68 21.49 9.95
CA ARG A 150 7.74 20.53 9.38
C ARG A 150 8.42 19.67 8.34
N VAL A 151 8.05 18.39 8.32
CA VAL A 151 8.39 17.49 7.23
C VAL A 151 7.14 17.14 6.44
N PHE A 152 7.32 16.81 5.16
CA PHE A 152 6.23 16.52 4.26
C PHE A 152 5.43 15.29 4.70
N THR A 153 4.30 15.54 5.37
CA THR A 153 3.39 14.48 5.80
C THR A 153 2.19 14.44 4.88
N LYS A 154 1.91 13.28 4.25
CA LYS A 154 0.67 13.11 3.47
C LYS A 154 -0.55 13.24 4.38
N ARG A 155 -1.64 13.81 3.85
CA ARG A 155 -2.87 14.07 4.61
C ARG A 155 -3.42 12.84 5.33
N GLU A 156 -3.36 11.66 4.71
CA GLU A 156 -3.84 10.40 5.29
C GLU A 156 -3.08 9.96 6.56
N TYR A 157 -1.86 10.46 6.77
CA TYR A 157 -1.04 10.18 7.96
C TYR A 157 -1.03 11.32 8.98
N ARG A 158 -1.72 12.43 8.71
CA ARG A 158 -1.79 13.53 9.68
C ARG A 158 -2.78 13.17 10.77
N LEU A 159 -2.41 13.45 12.02
CA LEU A 159 -3.39 13.48 13.10
C LEU A 159 -4.48 14.52 12.75
N PRO A 160 -5.76 14.23 13.01
CA PRO A 160 -6.81 15.24 12.83
C PRO A 160 -6.47 16.46 13.68
N ALA A 161 -6.58 17.65 13.10
CA ALA A 161 -6.63 18.86 13.91
C ALA A 161 -7.88 18.80 14.82
N ASP A 162 -7.84 19.44 15.98
CA ASP A 162 -8.95 19.44 16.96
C ASP A 162 -10.30 19.84 16.32
N ASP A 163 -10.28 20.67 15.28
CA ASP A 163 -11.48 21.10 14.52
C ASP A 163 -12.02 20.07 13.51
N ASP A 164 -11.21 19.10 13.09
CA ASP A 164 -11.56 18.14 12.01
C ASP A 164 -12.34 16.93 12.55
N ALA A 165 -12.29 16.68 13.87
CA ALA A 165 -13.09 15.67 14.56
C ALA A 165 -14.62 15.95 14.43
N GLY A 166 -15.01 17.21 14.28
CA GLY A 166 -16.41 17.63 14.11
C GLY A 166 -16.95 17.51 12.68
N ARG A 167 -16.10 17.44 11.64
CA ARG A 167 -16.53 17.45 10.23
C ARG A 167 -16.82 16.08 9.63
N LYS A 168 -16.47 14.97 10.28
CA LYS A 168 -16.67 13.60 9.76
C LYS A 168 -18.09 13.01 9.99
N ARG A 169 -19.12 13.84 10.20
CA ARG A 169 -20.54 13.44 10.20
C ARG A 169 -21.36 14.25 9.19
N ALA A 170 -21.04 14.16 7.91
CA ALA A 170 -21.99 14.49 6.85
C ALA A 170 -21.53 13.88 5.51
N THR A 171 -22.00 12.67 5.21
CA THR A 171 -22.00 12.19 3.81
C THR A 171 -23.20 12.84 3.12
N PRO A 172 -23.03 13.61 2.02
CA PRO A 172 -24.18 14.14 1.30
C PRO A 172 -24.89 13.00 0.58
N ALA A 173 -26.19 12.84 0.87
CA ALA A 173 -27.06 11.93 0.15
C ALA A 173 -27.06 12.26 -1.35
N LYS A 174 -26.78 11.24 -2.20
CA LYS A 174 -26.88 11.37 -3.66
C LYS A 174 -28.33 11.71 -4.04
N LYS A 175 -28.58 12.95 -4.47
CA LYS A 175 -29.87 13.31 -5.09
C LYS A 175 -30.03 12.56 -6.41
N GLY A 176 -31.05 11.72 -6.48
CA GLY A 176 -31.45 10.99 -7.67
C GLY A 176 -31.77 11.94 -8.82
N ARG A 177 -31.19 11.66 -9.99
CA ARG A 177 -31.41 12.43 -11.22
C ARG A 177 -32.69 11.91 -11.87
N VAL A 178 -33.78 12.66 -11.74
CA VAL A 178 -35.05 12.37 -12.42
C VAL A 178 -34.86 12.51 -13.93
N ALA A 179 -35.10 11.41 -14.65
CA ALA A 179 -35.12 11.39 -16.11
C ALA A 179 -36.33 12.18 -16.62
N LYS A 180 -36.11 13.33 -17.26
CA LYS A 180 -37.14 13.98 -18.08
C LYS A 180 -37.26 13.23 -19.40
N ARG A 181 -38.33 12.43 -19.52
CA ARG A 181 -38.90 12.02 -20.81
C ARG A 181 -39.30 13.29 -21.58
N ARG A 182 -38.86 13.42 -22.82
CA ARG A 182 -39.53 14.26 -23.82
C ARG A 182 -39.83 13.41 -25.05
N ARG A 183 -41.03 13.66 -25.57
CA ARG A 183 -41.70 13.01 -26.70
C ARG A 183 -40.96 13.24 -28.00
#